data_AF-A0A3M0N1D0-F1
#
_entry.id   AF-A0A3M0N1D0-F1
#
_cell.length_a   1.000
_cell.length_b   1.000
_cell.length_c   1.000
_cell.angle_alpha   90.00
_cell.angle_beta   90.00
_cell.angle_gamma   90.00
#
_symmetry.space_group_name_H-M   'P 1'
#
loop_
_entity.id
_entity.type
_entity.pdbx_description
1 polymer ?
#
loop_
_entity_poly.entity_id
_entity_poly.type
_entity_poly.pdbx_seq_one_letter_code
_entity_poly.pdbx_strand_id
1 'polypeptide(L)'
;MENIDRHWIKVRLARMGRGAQARLADHLGIDPNKMSKIMSGTREIQQDEIPKVLSFFNARIVTHDNLDQDLETLLRGASKLNSDGKRLLQRQLNELLETPSLVQPSESSSRDKQSDSD
;
A
#
# COMPACT_ATOMS: atom_id res chain seq x y z
N MET A 1 -0.64 -4.44 9.06
CA MET A 1 0.21 -3.31 8.63
C MET A 1 1.28 -3.83 7.68
N GLU A 2 1.46 -3.20 6.53
CA GLU A 2 2.51 -3.56 5.56
C GLU A 2 3.84 -2.98 6.06
N ASN A 3 4.74 -3.82 6.57
CA ASN A 3 6.06 -3.38 7.03
C ASN A 3 7.01 -3.23 5.84
N ILE A 4 7.62 -2.05 5.68
CA ILE A 4 8.63 -1.82 4.64
C ILE A 4 9.94 -2.44 5.09
N ASP A 5 10.14 -3.70 4.73
CA ASP A 5 11.31 -4.50 5.08
C ASP A 5 12.10 -4.96 3.83
N ARG A 6 13.14 -5.76 4.05
CA ARG A 6 13.95 -6.32 2.96
C ARG A 6 13.13 -7.15 1.98
N HIS A 7 12.09 -7.85 2.44
CA HIS A 7 11.26 -8.71 1.59
C HIS A 7 10.37 -7.84 0.69
N TRP A 8 9.75 -6.82 1.27
CA TRP A 8 8.97 -5.80 0.57
C TRP A 8 9.75 -5.16 -0.58
N ILE A 9 11.02 -4.79 -0.33
CA ILE A 9 11.90 -4.20 -1.35
C ILE A 9 12.27 -5.24 -2.41
N LYS A 10 12.67 -6.46 -2.02
CA LYS A 10 13.09 -7.52 -2.96
C LYS A 10 12.00 -7.86 -3.97
N VAL A 11 10.77 -8.03 -3.50
CA VAL A 11 9.63 -8.37 -4.36
C VAL A 11 9.39 -7.30 -5.42
N ARG A 12 9.53 -6.02 -5.05
CA ARG A 12 9.36 -4.90 -5.99
C ARG A 12 10.56 -4.74 -6.93
N LEU A 13 11.79 -4.86 -6.44
CA LEU A 13 12.99 -4.82 -7.27
C LEU A 13 13.01 -5.92 -8.34
N ALA A 14 12.54 -7.13 -7.99
CA ALA A 14 12.47 -8.25 -8.93
C ALA A 14 11.65 -7.93 -10.20
N ARG A 15 10.67 -7.03 -10.10
CA ARG A 15 9.83 -6.60 -11.23
C ARG A 15 10.49 -5.54 -12.12
N MET A 16 11.56 -4.90 -11.67
CA MET A 16 12.21 -3.76 -12.35
C MET A 16 13.45 -4.14 -13.19
N GLY A 17 13.88 -5.41 -13.13
CA GLY A 17 15.01 -5.93 -13.89
C GLY A 17 16.39 -5.62 -13.30
N ARG A 18 17.44 -5.93 -14.09
CA ARG A 18 18.85 -5.76 -13.68
C ARG A 18 19.17 -4.28 -13.40
N GLY A 19 20.01 -4.05 -12.39
CA GLY A 19 20.44 -2.69 -12.00
C GLY A 19 19.46 -1.92 -11.11
N ALA A 20 18.26 -2.44 -10.84
CA ALA A 20 17.28 -1.78 -9.98
C ALA A 20 17.80 -1.53 -8.55
N GLN A 21 18.60 -2.45 -8.00
CA GLN A 21 19.23 -2.29 -6.69
C GLN A 21 20.22 -1.12 -6.66
N ALA A 22 21.02 -0.92 -7.71
CA ALA A 22 21.95 0.19 -7.81
C ALA A 22 21.20 1.52 -7.89
N ARG A 23 20.18 1.60 -8.75
CA ARG A 23 19.31 2.79 -8.85
C ARG A 23 18.62 3.14 -7.53
N LEU A 24 18.20 2.12 -6.77
CA LEU A 24 17.61 2.32 -5.45
C LEU A 24 18.67 2.88 -4.48
N ALA A 25 19.90 2.36 -4.48
CA ALA A 25 20.99 2.88 -3.65
C ALA A 25 21.28 4.35 -3.97
N ASP A 26 21.38 4.68 -5.26
CA ASP A 26 21.59 6.04 -5.76
C ASP A 26 20.45 6.97 -5.32
N HIS A 27 19.20 6.53 -5.45
CA HIS A 27 18.02 7.30 -5.04
C HIS A 27 17.96 7.56 -3.53
N LEU A 28 18.36 6.58 -2.72
CA LEU A 28 18.41 6.73 -1.26
C LEU A 28 19.60 7.60 -0.82
N GLY A 29 20.58 7.84 -1.70
CA GLY A 29 21.84 8.50 -1.38
C GLY A 29 22.73 7.64 -0.48
N ILE A 30 22.65 6.31 -0.61
CA ILE A 30 23.43 5.37 0.20
C ILE A 30 24.39 4.56 -0.65
N ASP A 31 25.49 4.15 -0.02
CA ASP A 31 26.51 3.33 -0.67
C ASP A 31 25.95 1.96 -1.14
N PRO A 32 26.34 1.44 -2.32
CA PRO A 32 25.90 0.13 -2.81
C PRO A 32 26.17 -1.04 -1.84
N ASN A 33 27.21 -0.96 -1.02
CA ASN A 33 27.49 -1.92 0.04
C ASN A 33 26.45 -1.85 1.17
N LYS A 34 26.00 -0.65 1.55
CA LYS A 34 24.89 -0.49 2.52
C LYS A 34 23.61 -1.09 1.96
N MET A 35 23.31 -0.82 0.68
CA MET A 35 22.15 -1.43 0.01
C MET A 35 22.25 -2.95 -0.02
N SER A 36 23.44 -3.49 -0.31
CA SER A 36 23.68 -4.94 -0.30
C SER A 36 23.46 -5.55 1.09
N LYS A 37 23.85 -4.85 2.16
CA LYS A 37 23.58 -5.26 3.56
C LYS A 37 22.08 -5.22 3.92
N ILE A 38 21.33 -4.27 3.36
CA ILE A 38 19.86 -4.24 3.51
C ILE A 38 19.25 -5.45 2.80
N MET A 39 19.70 -5.74 1.58
CA MET A 39 19.21 -6.88 0.80
C MET A 39 19.59 -8.23 1.41
N SER A 40 20.76 -8.37 2.03
CA SER A 40 21.12 -9.57 2.78
C SER A 40 20.37 -9.68 4.13
N GLY A 41 19.85 -8.56 4.65
CA GLY A 41 19.25 -8.48 5.98
C GLY A 41 20.27 -8.38 7.10
N THR A 42 21.53 -8.07 6.79
CA THR A 42 22.57 -7.73 7.78
C THR A 42 22.38 -6.32 8.33
N ARG A 43 21.56 -5.50 7.66
CA ARG A 43 21.14 -4.16 8.10
C ARG A 43 19.64 -3.99 7.84
N GLU A 44 18.96 -3.34 8.78
CA GLU A 44 17.56 -2.93 8.59
C GLU A 44 17.45 -1.54 7.95
N ILE A 45 16.34 -1.31 7.26
CA ILE A 45 16.00 0.00 6.69
C ILE A 45 15.72 0.94 7.86
N GLN A 46 16.31 2.12 7.84
CA GLN A 46 16.10 3.13 8.88
C GLN A 46 14.81 3.91 8.62
N GLN A 47 14.20 4.45 9.68
CA GLN A 47 12.92 5.16 9.56
C GLN A 47 12.96 6.36 8.59
N ASP A 48 14.09 7.05 8.50
CA ASP A 48 14.32 8.18 7.59
C ASP A 48 14.54 7.75 6.12
N GLU A 49 14.88 6.48 5.89
CA GLU A 49 15.03 5.89 4.56
C GLU A 49 13.68 5.43 3.98
N ILE A 50 12.69 5.11 4.83
CA ILE A 50 11.36 4.62 4.43
C ILE A 50 10.65 5.56 3.44
N PRO A 51 10.57 6.89 3.65
CA PRO A 51 9.93 7.78 2.70
C PRO A 51 10.61 7.80 1.31
N LYS A 52 11.95 7.66 1.28
CA LYS A 52 12.72 7.62 0.04
C LYS A 52 12.49 6.32 -0.71
N VAL A 53 12.43 5.20 0.00
CA VAL A 53 12.07 3.90 -0.57
C VAL A 53 10.69 3.95 -1.20
N LEU A 54 9.70 4.51 -0.51
CA LEU A 54 8.34 4.68 -1.02
C LEU A 54 8.29 5.54 -2.28
N SER A 55 8.99 6.67 -2.26
CA SER A 55 9.09 7.58 -3.40
C SER A 55 9.68 6.88 -4.63
N PHE A 56 10.75 6.10 -4.46
CA PHE A 56 11.37 5.34 -5.54
C PHE A 56 10.40 4.39 -6.25
N PHE A 57 9.55 3.70 -5.49
CA PHE A 57 8.57 2.76 -6.04
C PHE A 57 7.25 3.41 -6.46
N ASN A 58 7.13 4.74 -6.34
CA ASN A 58 5.87 5.47 -6.47
C ASN A 58 4.73 4.81 -5.65
N ALA A 59 5.09 4.24 -4.50
CA ALA A 59 4.19 3.52 -3.63
C ALA A 59 3.68 4.48 -2.54
N ARG A 60 2.39 4.40 -2.23
CA ARG A 60 1.83 4.99 -1.01
C ARG A 60 1.62 3.85 -0.02
N ILE A 61 2.02 4.04 1.25
CA ILE A 61 1.54 3.14 2.29
C ILE A 61 0.05 3.42 2.43
N VAL A 62 -0.77 2.47 2.01
CA VAL A 62 -2.18 2.43 2.40
C VAL A 62 -2.18 1.90 3.84
N THR A 63 -1.90 2.79 4.80
CA THR A 63 -2.23 2.50 6.20
C THR A 63 -3.75 2.54 6.33
N HIS A 64 -4.33 1.73 7.22
CA HIS A 64 -5.76 1.86 7.54
C HIS A 64 -6.09 3.31 8.00
N ASP A 65 -5.13 3.99 8.60
CA ASP A 65 -5.24 5.40 9.02
C ASP A 65 -5.39 6.40 7.85
N ASN A 66 -4.98 6.02 6.62
CA ASN A 66 -5.12 6.85 5.42
C ASN A 66 -6.41 6.56 4.64
N LEU A 67 -7.19 5.53 5.00
CA LEU A 67 -8.45 5.22 4.31
C LEU A 67 -9.47 6.35 4.44
N ASP A 68 -9.55 6.96 5.63
CA ASP A 68 -10.46 8.09 5.86
C ASP A 68 -10.04 9.31 5.02
N GLN A 69 -8.74 9.56 4.90
CA GLN A 69 -8.21 10.65 4.09
C GLN A 69 -8.36 10.39 2.58
N ASP A 70 -8.16 9.15 2.13
CA ASP A 70 -8.36 8.72 0.75
C ASP A 70 -9.85 8.77 0.37
N LEU A 71 -10.73 8.33 1.27
CA LEU A 71 -12.18 8.43 1.11
C LEU A 71 -12.62 9.89 1.04
N GLU A 72 -12.11 10.74 1.93
CA GLU A 72 -12.42 12.17 1.91
C GLU A 72 -11.94 12.82 0.60
N THR A 73 -10.77 12.44 0.11
CA THR A 73 -10.25 12.91 -1.18
C THR A 73 -11.14 12.47 -2.35
N LEU A 74 -11.59 11.21 -2.35
CA LEU A 74 -12.52 10.68 -3.35
C LEU A 74 -13.88 11.39 -3.30
N LEU A 75 -14.45 11.60 -2.12
CA LEU A 75 -15.73 12.30 -1.93
C LEU A 75 -15.63 13.77 -2.37
N ARG A 76 -14.54 14.46 -2.01
CA ARG A 76 -14.28 15.83 -2.50
C ARG A 76 -14.17 15.87 -4.02
N GLY A 77 -13.46 14.91 -4.63
CA GLY A 77 -13.37 14.79 -6.09
C GLY A 77 -14.73 14.57 -6.74
N ALA A 78 -15.50 13.61 -6.23
CA ALA A 78 -16.84 13.27 -6.71
C ALA A 78 -17.83 14.45 -6.62
N SER A 79 -17.70 15.29 -5.58
CA SER A 79 -18.55 16.47 -5.41
C SER A 79 -18.39 17.51 -6.53
N LYS A 80 -17.21 17.57 -7.17
CA LYS A 80 -16.89 18.49 -8.27
C LYS A 80 -17.39 18.02 -9.64
N LEU A 81 -17.85 16.77 -9.75
CA LEU A 81 -18.33 16.22 -11.01
C LEU A 81 -19.72 16.78 -11.37
N ASN A 82 -19.94 16.98 -12.68
CA ASN A 82 -21.26 17.28 -13.22
C ASN A 82 -22.16 16.02 -13.27
N SER A 83 -23.37 16.14 -13.81
CA SER A 83 -24.33 15.03 -13.90
C SER A 83 -23.78 13.82 -14.66
N ASP A 84 -23.08 14.03 -15.76
CA ASP A 84 -22.58 12.96 -16.61
C ASP A 84 -21.39 12.25 -15.95
N GLY A 85 -20.48 13.02 -15.34
CA GLY A 85 -19.38 12.49 -14.54
C GLY A 85 -19.88 11.66 -13.36
N LYS A 86 -20.93 12.11 -12.67
CA LYS A 86 -21.55 11.36 -11.57
C LYS A 86 -22.17 10.04 -12.04
N ARG A 87 -22.85 10.04 -13.19
CA ARG A 87 -23.42 8.82 -13.79
C ARG A 87 -22.34 7.81 -14.18
N LEU A 88 -21.25 8.28 -14.77
CA LEU A 88 -20.13 7.42 -15.13
C LEU A 88 -19.48 6.81 -13.88
N LEU A 89 -19.20 7.64 -12.86
CA LEU A 89 -18.65 7.19 -11.59
C LEU A 89 -19.56 6.15 -10.92
N GLN A 90 -20.87 6.37 -10.92
CA GLN A 90 -21.85 5.43 -10.37
C GLN A 90 -21.83 4.08 -11.11
N ARG A 91 -21.74 4.09 -12.44
CA ARG A 91 -21.66 2.85 -13.23
C ARG A 91 -20.39 2.05 -12.88
N GLN A 92 -19.24 2.73 -12.85
CA GLN A 92 -17.97 2.09 -12.51
C GLN A 92 -17.96 1.56 -11.07
N LEU A 93 -18.56 2.30 -10.12
CA LEU A 93 -18.68 1.82 -8.74
C LEU A 93 -19.53 0.56 -8.67
N ASN A 94 -20.67 0.51 -9.38
CA ASN A 94 -21.51 -0.69 -9.42
C ASN A 94 -20.75 -1.90 -10.00
N GLU A 95 -19.99 -1.71 -11.09
CA GLU A 95 -19.15 -2.76 -11.68
C GLU A 95 -18.10 -3.29 -10.67
N LEU A 96 -17.50 -2.40 -9.87
CA LEU A 96 -16.56 -2.79 -8.82
C LEU A 96 -17.25 -3.56 -7.68
N LEU A 97 -18.47 -3.16 -7.29
CA LEU A 97 -19.24 -3.82 -6.25
C LEU A 97 -19.72 -5.22 -6.67
N GLU A 98 -19.89 -5.45 -7.97
CA GLU A 98 -20.19 -6.78 -8.51
C GLU A 98 -18.97 -7.71 -8.53
N THR A 99 -17.75 -7.19 -8.28
CA THR A 99 -16.51 -7.97 -8.27
C THR A 99 -16.24 -8.53 -6.87
N PRO A 100 -16.41 -9.86 -6.64
CA PRO A 100 -16.39 -10.43 -5.27
C PRO A 100 -15.05 -10.31 -4.55
N SER A 101 -13.93 -10.22 -5.29
CA SER A 101 -12.59 -10.03 -4.71
C SER A 101 -12.36 -8.64 -4.13
N LEU A 102 -13.20 -7.66 -4.48
CA LEU A 102 -13.10 -6.25 -4.07
C LEU A 102 -14.12 -5.89 -2.99
N VAL A 103 -15.15 -6.72 -2.80
CA VAL A 103 -16.15 -6.58 -1.73
C VAL A 103 -15.88 -7.66 -0.70
N GLN A 104 -14.87 -7.45 0.16
CA GLN A 104 -14.75 -8.29 1.34
C GLN A 104 -15.86 -7.89 2.32
N PRO A 105 -16.67 -8.83 2.85
CA PRO A 105 -17.42 -8.56 4.05
C PRO A 105 -16.38 -8.22 5.13
N SER A 106 -16.48 -7.03 5.70
CA SER A 106 -15.75 -6.71 6.92
C SER A 106 -15.93 -7.87 7.88
N GLU A 107 -14.84 -8.50 8.31
CA GLU A 107 -14.84 -9.44 9.44
C GLU A 107 -15.30 -8.67 10.68
N SER A 108 -16.60 -8.53 10.83
CA SER A 108 -17.25 -7.96 11.99
C SER A 108 -18.33 -8.94 12.42
N SER A 109 -17.92 -9.77 13.39
CA SER A 109 -18.73 -10.31 14.50
C SER A 109 -18.62 -11.83 14.68
N SER A 110 -17.46 -12.30 15.12
CA SER A 110 -17.28 -13.59 15.81
C SER A 110 -16.55 -13.37 17.14
N ARG A 111 -17.16 -12.58 18.02
CA ARG A 111 -16.93 -12.64 19.47
C ARG A 111 -18.27 -12.46 20.16
N ASP A 112 -19.12 -13.47 20.00
CA ASP A 112 -20.14 -13.80 20.99
C ASP A 112 -20.31 -15.31 20.97
N LYS A 113 -20.37 -15.90 22.16
CA LYS A 113 -20.40 -17.33 22.52
C LYS A 113 -19.03 -17.98 22.81
N GLN A 114 -18.49 -17.59 23.96
CA GLN A 114 -17.87 -18.54 24.90
C GLN A 114 -18.67 -18.37 26.21
N SER A 115 -19.77 -19.12 26.34
CA SER A 115 -19.84 -20.38 27.09
C SER A 115 -20.01 -20.12 28.59
N ASP A 116 -21.27 -20.07 29.01
CA ASP A 116 -21.67 -20.71 30.27
C ASP A 116 -21.27 -22.18 30.18
N SER A 117 -20.54 -22.66 31.17
CA SER A 117 -20.66 -24.03 31.71
C SER A 117 -20.10 -24.01 33.12
N ASP A 118 -20.99 -24.33 34.04
CA ASP A 118 -20.76 -24.65 35.46
C ASP A 118 -19.59 -25.64 35.70
#